data_AF-A0A7V3CTW8-F1
#
_entry.id   AF-A0A7V3CTW8-F1
#
_cell.length_a   1.000
_cell.length_b   1.000
_cell.length_c   1.000
_cell.angle_alpha   90.00
_cell.angle_beta   90.00
_cell.angle_gamma   90.00
#
_symmetry.space_group_name_H-M   'P 1'
#
loop_
_entity.id
_entity.type
_entity.pdbx_description
1 polymer ?
#
loop_
_entity_poly.entity_id
_entity_poly.type
_entity_poly.pdbx_seq_one_letter_code
_entity_poly.pdbx_strand_id
1 'polypeptide(L)'
;MNSWQHKKRFYTDYLIVILSLFTVSPFINTVTNKYLLVLLVFTLFVSVNRKKRLFIRENLLVVVAFYVLLIIQSFLYNGFAYAMLYVPLITFYLPYLILQLVGISFFRYLVNVIYVIAIYTTPLWLLQSFVPAIDSLFRLAADFVLPYSFGSVPRSLLIYTAAWSDEIYNSSLGVFRNSGAFHEPGAYGVFLNLAIIINTFFTGTIFNRKNLVFMFCILTTLSTAGFITLFVILFFYLMKMKINWGIKVVAIVVFVFSSLIVYENQEFLQKKIQTQLEDQTYYAKNKLGRYDPHSGRFYAFFTSYELFKEHPFFGRGIMYATSEKASGEMHEGGSYTYGFMGILSNYGIFFGLFYMFNLYRGIKLLGSITKQQKVFIIGCFIALNLALLTQVFITTLVVFILFTLGSNYKFSTHLINYFNHARLAKHG
;
A
#
# COMPACT_ATOMS: atom_id res chain seq x y z
N MET A 1 13.40 -22.14 26.23
CA MET A 1 12.30 -22.29 25.24
C MET A 1 12.78 -23.33 24.22
N ASN A 2 12.11 -24.48 24.10
CA ASN A 2 12.62 -25.61 23.30
C ASN A 2 12.61 -25.28 21.79
N SER A 3 13.53 -25.86 21.00
CA SER A 3 13.71 -25.60 19.56
C SER A 3 12.42 -25.70 18.75
N TRP A 4 11.55 -26.65 19.10
CA TRP A 4 10.24 -26.86 18.50
C TRP A 4 9.27 -25.69 18.70
N GLN A 5 9.24 -25.10 19.91
CA GLN A 5 8.39 -23.93 20.21
C GLN A 5 8.85 -22.68 19.45
N HIS A 6 10.16 -22.52 19.24
CA HIS A 6 10.71 -21.43 18.44
C HIS A 6 10.35 -21.60 16.94
N LYS A 7 10.42 -22.83 16.43
CA LYS A 7 10.05 -23.16 15.04
C LYS A 7 8.55 -22.96 14.78
N LYS A 8 7.68 -23.40 15.70
CA LYS A 8 6.23 -23.16 15.62
C LYS A 8 5.89 -21.67 15.60
N ARG A 9 6.53 -20.87 16.47
CA ARG A 9 6.36 -19.42 16.50
C ARG A 9 6.71 -18.76 15.16
N PHE A 10 7.84 -19.17 14.58
CA PHE A 10 8.30 -18.67 13.28
C PHE A 10 7.27 -18.86 12.16
N TYR A 11 6.72 -20.08 12.02
CA TYR A 11 5.72 -20.34 10.97
C TYR A 11 4.41 -19.57 11.18
N THR A 12 3.94 -19.47 12.43
CA THR A 12 2.75 -18.68 12.74
C THR A 12 2.95 -17.20 12.42
N ASP A 13 4.14 -16.65 12.71
CA ASP A 13 4.44 -15.24 12.44
C ASP A 13 4.48 -14.95 10.92
N TYR A 14 5.07 -15.86 10.13
CA TYR A 14 5.03 -15.79 8.66
C TYR A 14 3.61 -15.90 8.12
N LEU A 15 2.80 -16.81 8.66
CA LEU A 15 1.40 -16.97 8.26
C LEU A 15 0.61 -15.69 8.49
N ILE A 16 0.75 -15.05 9.65
CA ILE A 16 0.10 -13.75 9.94
C ILE A 16 0.50 -12.70 8.89
N VAL A 17 1.79 -12.62 8.54
CA VAL A 17 2.29 -11.65 7.55
C VAL A 17 1.74 -11.93 6.15
N ILE A 18 1.74 -13.20 5.73
CA ILE A 18 1.14 -13.62 4.45
C ILE A 18 -0.33 -13.23 4.46
N LEU A 19 -1.08 -13.62 5.47
CA LEU A 19 -2.51 -13.30 5.54
C LEU A 19 -2.76 -11.79 5.54
N SER A 20 -1.88 -11.00 6.18
CA SER A 20 -1.97 -9.54 6.18
C SER A 20 -1.68 -8.90 4.82
N LEU A 21 -0.76 -9.47 4.04
CA LEU A 21 -0.47 -9.00 2.68
C LEU A 21 -1.61 -9.37 1.73
N PHE A 22 -2.17 -10.56 1.87
CA PHE A 22 -3.21 -11.05 0.97
C PHE A 22 -4.57 -10.34 1.14
N THR A 23 -4.74 -9.45 2.14
CA THR A 23 -5.91 -8.56 2.21
C THR A 23 -6.04 -7.66 0.97
N VAL A 24 -4.96 -7.45 0.21
CA VAL A 24 -4.97 -6.66 -1.03
C VAL A 24 -4.92 -7.49 -2.31
N SER A 25 -4.94 -8.82 -2.20
CA SER A 25 -4.98 -9.73 -3.36
C SER A 25 -6.41 -9.79 -3.92
N PRO A 26 -6.61 -9.76 -5.26
CA PRO A 26 -7.93 -9.92 -5.88
C PRO A 26 -8.64 -11.18 -5.41
N PHE A 27 -7.87 -12.26 -5.21
CA PHE A 27 -8.38 -13.55 -4.80
C PHE A 27 -9.15 -13.50 -3.48
N ILE A 28 -8.70 -12.64 -2.56
CA ILE A 28 -9.35 -12.45 -1.25
C ILE A 28 -10.32 -11.27 -1.27
N ASN A 29 -10.10 -10.29 -2.16
CA ASN A 29 -10.83 -9.03 -2.14
C ASN A 29 -12.35 -9.22 -2.38
N THR A 30 -12.73 -10.28 -3.10
CA THR A 30 -14.12 -10.69 -3.36
C THR A 30 -14.89 -11.12 -2.09
N VAL A 31 -14.20 -11.39 -0.97
CA VAL A 31 -14.79 -11.85 0.31
C VAL A 31 -14.33 -10.98 1.51
N THR A 32 -13.88 -9.76 1.22
CA THR A 32 -13.09 -8.83 2.07
C THR A 32 -13.48 -8.77 3.54
N ASN A 33 -14.76 -8.51 3.85
CA ASN A 33 -15.18 -8.27 5.23
C ASN A 33 -15.09 -9.52 6.11
N LYS A 34 -15.37 -10.70 5.54
CA LYS A 34 -15.27 -11.97 6.28
C LYS A 34 -13.82 -12.36 6.50
N TYR A 35 -12.95 -12.11 5.53
CA TYR A 35 -11.53 -12.45 5.64
C TYR A 35 -10.82 -11.65 6.75
N LEU A 36 -11.04 -10.33 6.81
CA LEU A 36 -10.44 -9.49 7.86
C LEU A 36 -10.93 -9.87 9.25
N LEU A 37 -12.19 -10.30 9.38
CA LEU A 37 -12.72 -10.84 10.63
C LEU A 37 -12.07 -12.17 11.01
N VAL A 38 -11.89 -13.09 10.06
CA VAL A 38 -11.16 -14.36 10.28
C VAL A 38 -9.72 -14.08 10.71
N LEU A 39 -9.04 -13.15 10.05
CA LEU A 39 -7.68 -12.73 10.43
C LEU A 39 -7.66 -12.14 11.84
N LEU A 40 -8.65 -11.33 12.22
CA LEU A 40 -8.78 -10.80 13.57
C LEU A 40 -8.96 -11.92 14.61
N VAL A 41 -9.91 -12.84 14.39
CA VAL A 41 -10.16 -13.97 15.31
C VAL A 41 -8.93 -14.87 15.42
N PHE A 42 -8.27 -15.18 14.30
CA PHE A 42 -7.03 -15.95 14.29
C PHE A 42 -5.92 -15.24 15.08
N THR A 43 -5.73 -13.94 14.86
CA THR A 43 -4.70 -13.14 15.55
C THR A 43 -5.00 -13.03 17.05
N LEU A 44 -6.28 -12.93 17.44
CA LEU A 44 -6.72 -12.97 18.84
C LEU A 44 -6.42 -14.32 19.49
N PHE A 45 -6.78 -15.42 18.84
CA PHE A 45 -6.48 -16.78 19.31
C PHE A 45 -4.98 -16.97 19.55
N VAL A 46 -4.14 -16.53 18.60
CA VAL A 46 -2.67 -16.59 18.74
C VAL A 46 -2.20 -15.69 19.90
N SER A 47 -2.79 -14.52 20.10
CA SER A 47 -2.46 -13.59 21.19
C SER A 47 -2.76 -14.16 22.57
N VAL A 48 -3.94 -14.76 22.74
CA VAL A 48 -4.36 -15.43 23.98
C VAL A 48 -3.45 -16.61 24.28
N ASN A 49 -3.20 -17.47 23.29
CA ASN A 49 -2.31 -18.64 23.46
C ASN A 49 -0.86 -18.25 23.80
N ARG A 50 -0.40 -17.09 23.33
CA ARG A 50 0.93 -16.55 23.65
C ARG A 50 0.94 -15.67 24.90
N LYS A 51 -0.17 -15.63 25.66
CA LYS A 51 -0.34 -14.85 26.90
C LYS A 51 0.07 -13.37 26.72
N LYS A 52 -0.26 -12.79 25.55
CA LYS A 52 0.03 -11.38 25.25
C LYS A 52 -1.02 -10.47 25.87
N ARG A 53 -0.61 -9.26 26.26
CA ARG A 53 -1.51 -8.24 26.81
C ARG A 53 -2.39 -7.70 25.69
N LEU A 54 -3.66 -8.06 25.69
CA LEU A 54 -4.59 -7.69 24.61
C LEU A 54 -4.79 -6.18 24.46
N PHE A 55 -4.52 -5.38 25.49
CA PHE A 55 -4.74 -3.93 25.46
C PHE A 55 -3.53 -3.15 25.98
N ILE A 56 -3.21 -2.08 25.27
CA ILE A 56 -2.31 -1.00 25.69
C ILE A 56 -3.10 0.30 25.59
N ARG A 57 -2.94 1.17 26.59
CA ARG A 57 -3.73 2.40 26.76
C ARG A 57 -3.70 3.27 25.52
N GLU A 58 -2.52 3.45 24.91
CA GLU A 58 -2.32 4.28 23.73
C GLU A 58 -3.13 3.78 22.52
N ASN A 59 -3.17 2.47 22.27
CA ASN A 59 -3.94 1.93 21.16
C ASN A 59 -5.45 2.01 21.40
N LEU A 60 -5.88 1.78 22.64
CA LEU A 60 -7.29 1.91 23.01
C LEU A 60 -7.78 3.35 22.79
N LEU A 61 -6.96 4.35 23.13
CA LEU A 61 -7.29 5.76 22.88
C LEU A 61 -7.47 6.06 21.39
N VAL A 62 -6.64 5.48 20.51
CA VAL A 62 -6.81 5.66 19.05
C VAL A 62 -8.11 5.02 18.57
N VAL A 63 -8.42 3.81 19.01
CA VAL A 63 -9.66 3.11 18.66
C VAL A 63 -10.87 3.92 19.13
N VAL A 64 -10.87 4.38 20.39
CA VAL A 64 -11.95 5.19 20.96
C VAL A 64 -12.10 6.53 20.25
N ALA A 65 -10.99 7.23 19.98
CA ALA A 65 -11.02 8.50 19.24
C ALA A 65 -11.63 8.32 17.83
N PHE A 66 -11.34 7.19 17.18
CA PHE A 66 -11.92 6.88 15.89
C PHE A 66 -13.41 6.51 15.98
N TYR A 67 -13.86 5.80 17.03
CA TYR A 67 -15.29 5.62 17.28
C TYR A 67 -16.00 6.95 17.49
N VAL A 68 -15.41 7.87 18.28
CA VAL A 68 -15.95 9.21 18.49
C VAL A 68 -16.09 9.95 17.16
N LEU A 69 -15.07 9.87 16.28
CA LEU A 69 -15.14 10.45 14.94
C LEU A 69 -16.31 9.88 14.12
N LEU A 70 -16.48 8.54 14.09
CA LEU A 70 -17.57 7.91 13.36
C LEU A 70 -18.94 8.30 13.93
N ILE A 71 -19.06 8.41 15.25
CA ILE A 71 -20.30 8.87 15.91
C ILE A 71 -20.62 10.31 15.51
N ILE A 72 -19.63 11.21 15.55
CA ILE A 72 -19.79 12.60 15.10
C ILE A 72 -20.26 12.64 13.65
N GLN A 73 -19.60 11.90 12.75
CA GLN A 73 -20.00 11.81 11.34
C GLN A 73 -21.42 11.25 11.19
N SER A 74 -21.80 10.26 11.99
CA SER A 74 -23.14 9.68 11.97
C SER A 74 -24.22 10.69 12.32
N PHE A 75 -23.96 11.53 13.33
CA PHE A 75 -24.86 12.62 13.71
C PHE A 75 -24.91 13.73 12.67
N LEU A 76 -23.75 14.16 12.16
CA LEU A 76 -23.66 15.23 11.15
C LEU A 76 -24.39 14.88 9.85
N TYR A 77 -24.30 13.63 9.41
CA TYR A 77 -24.85 13.18 8.13
C TYR A 77 -26.10 12.32 8.28
N ASN A 78 -26.64 12.18 9.49
CA ASN A 78 -27.80 11.33 9.80
C ASN A 78 -27.68 9.91 9.22
N GLY A 79 -26.48 9.31 9.31
CA GLY A 79 -26.13 8.06 8.65
C GLY A 79 -25.51 7.08 9.63
N PHE A 80 -26.15 5.93 9.84
CA PHE A 80 -25.59 4.85 10.66
C PHE A 80 -25.38 3.59 9.83
N ALA A 81 -24.26 2.90 10.07
CA ALA A 81 -23.97 1.62 9.44
C ALA A 81 -23.43 0.63 10.48
N TYR A 82 -23.90 -0.61 10.45
CA TYR A 82 -23.38 -1.68 11.31
C TYR A 82 -21.86 -1.87 11.18
N ALA A 83 -21.30 -1.54 10.01
CA ALA A 83 -19.86 -1.52 9.77
C ALA A 83 -19.08 -0.63 10.76
N MET A 84 -19.70 0.41 11.31
CA MET A 84 -19.09 1.28 12.31
C MET A 84 -18.71 0.53 13.60
N LEU A 85 -19.36 -0.60 13.91
CA LEU A 85 -19.06 -1.40 15.09
C LEU A 85 -17.74 -2.16 14.96
N TYR A 86 -17.39 -2.66 13.77
CA TYR A 86 -16.23 -3.53 13.58
C TYR A 86 -15.08 -2.88 12.80
N VAL A 87 -15.34 -1.88 11.96
CA VAL A 87 -14.30 -1.20 11.17
C VAL A 87 -13.19 -0.62 12.06
N PRO A 88 -13.46 0.10 13.17
CA PRO A 88 -12.39 0.60 14.04
C PRO A 88 -11.50 -0.52 14.61
N LEU A 89 -12.09 -1.69 14.92
CA LEU A 89 -11.34 -2.85 15.41
C LEU A 89 -10.42 -3.43 14.34
N ILE A 90 -10.93 -3.60 13.12
CA ILE A 90 -10.11 -4.10 12.01
C ILE A 90 -9.02 -3.09 11.63
N THR A 91 -9.35 -1.80 11.63
CA THR A 91 -8.48 -0.72 11.15
C THR A 91 -7.36 -0.38 12.13
N PHE A 92 -7.61 -0.40 13.45
CA PHE A 92 -6.64 0.03 14.45
C PHE A 92 -6.26 -1.05 15.48
N TYR A 93 -7.18 -1.96 15.81
CA TYR A 93 -6.89 -2.98 16.82
C TYR A 93 -6.16 -4.20 16.24
N LEU A 94 -6.56 -4.68 15.06
CA LEU A 94 -5.85 -5.77 14.37
C LEU A 94 -4.37 -5.44 14.06
N PRO A 95 -4.01 -4.29 13.47
CA PRO A 95 -2.61 -3.92 13.26
C PRO A 95 -1.78 -3.94 14.56
N TYR A 96 -2.38 -3.50 15.66
CA TYR A 96 -1.76 -3.50 16.97
C TYR A 96 -1.48 -4.92 17.47
N LEU A 97 -2.45 -5.84 17.38
CA LEU A 97 -2.24 -7.23 17.76
C LEU A 97 -1.13 -7.89 16.93
N ILE A 98 -1.11 -7.63 15.62
CA ILE A 98 -0.07 -8.15 14.73
C ILE A 98 1.30 -7.60 15.14
N LEU A 99 1.40 -6.29 15.38
CA LEU A 99 2.65 -5.67 15.84
C LEU A 99 3.08 -6.21 17.20
N GLN A 100 2.16 -6.52 18.11
CA GLN A 100 2.48 -7.10 19.41
C GLN A 100 2.98 -8.55 19.30
N LEU A 101 2.41 -9.33 18.39
CA LEU A 101 2.75 -10.72 18.17
C LEU A 101 4.09 -10.89 17.46
N VAL A 102 4.26 -10.17 16.35
CA VAL A 102 5.35 -10.35 15.40
C VAL A 102 6.46 -9.31 15.61
N GLY A 103 6.13 -8.11 16.11
CA GLY A 103 7.08 -7.03 16.35
C GLY A 103 7.66 -6.45 15.06
N ILE A 104 8.86 -5.86 15.18
CA ILE A 104 9.61 -5.29 14.05
C ILE A 104 9.92 -6.33 12.96
N SER A 105 9.99 -7.61 13.34
CA SER A 105 10.16 -8.72 12.40
C SER A 105 9.04 -8.79 11.36
N PHE A 106 7.85 -8.23 11.62
CA PHE A 106 6.75 -8.16 10.66
C PHE A 106 7.23 -7.57 9.33
N PHE A 107 7.90 -6.43 9.39
CA PHE A 107 8.40 -5.72 8.19
C PHE A 107 9.49 -6.51 7.46
N ARG A 108 10.34 -7.24 8.21
CA ARG A 108 11.34 -8.13 7.62
C ARG A 108 10.68 -9.32 6.90
N TYR A 109 9.68 -9.93 7.52
CA TYR A 109 8.92 -11.02 6.93
C TYR A 109 8.11 -10.55 5.71
N LEU A 110 7.53 -9.35 5.77
CA LEU A 110 6.82 -8.73 4.65
C LEU A 110 7.74 -8.59 3.43
N VAL A 111 8.95 -8.04 3.61
CA VAL A 111 9.96 -7.96 2.55
C VAL A 111 10.30 -9.34 1.99
N ASN A 112 10.43 -10.36 2.84
CA ASN A 112 10.72 -11.72 2.39
C ASN A 112 9.58 -12.33 1.57
N VAL A 113 8.33 -12.12 1.98
CA VAL A 113 7.16 -12.59 1.25
C VAL A 113 7.06 -11.89 -0.11
N ILE A 114 7.22 -10.57 -0.16
CA ILE A 114 7.22 -9.81 -1.42
C ILE A 114 8.37 -10.25 -2.33
N TYR A 115 9.55 -10.56 -1.77
CA TYR A 115 10.69 -11.10 -2.53
C TYR A 115 10.39 -12.46 -3.14
N VAL A 116 9.74 -13.34 -2.39
CA VAL A 116 9.29 -14.65 -2.90
C VAL A 116 8.28 -14.46 -4.04
N ILE A 117 7.27 -13.61 -3.85
CA ILE A 117 6.31 -13.27 -4.91
C ILE A 117 7.06 -12.77 -6.16
N ALA A 118 7.97 -11.82 -6.00
CA ALA A 118 8.73 -11.25 -7.12
C ALA A 118 9.55 -12.27 -7.91
N ILE A 119 10.19 -13.22 -7.23
CA ILE A 119 10.95 -14.29 -7.89
C ILE A 119 10.02 -15.21 -8.69
N TYR A 120 8.84 -15.55 -8.16
CA TYR A 120 7.94 -16.50 -8.82
C TYR A 120 7.08 -15.86 -9.91
N THR A 121 6.63 -14.61 -9.72
CA THR A 121 5.74 -13.97 -10.69
C THR A 121 6.46 -13.49 -11.93
N THR A 122 7.76 -13.21 -11.85
CA THR A 122 8.55 -12.72 -12.98
C THR A 122 8.70 -13.78 -14.10
N PRO A 123 9.10 -15.04 -13.82
CA PRO A 123 9.08 -16.11 -14.82
C PRO A 123 7.68 -16.40 -15.36
N LEU A 124 6.65 -16.40 -14.51
CA LEU A 124 5.27 -16.61 -14.96
C LEU A 124 4.81 -15.50 -15.92
N TRP A 125 5.17 -14.25 -15.64
CA TRP A 125 4.92 -13.10 -16.51
C TRP A 125 5.65 -13.21 -17.86
N LEU A 126 6.91 -13.65 -17.86
CA LEU A 126 7.66 -13.90 -19.11
C LEU A 126 6.98 -14.99 -19.93
N LEU A 127 6.61 -16.11 -19.31
CA LEU A 127 5.94 -17.21 -19.99
C LEU A 127 4.58 -16.79 -20.55
N GLN A 128 3.77 -16.05 -19.79
CA GLN A 128 2.50 -15.52 -20.29
C GLN A 128 2.71 -14.56 -21.48
N SER A 129 3.73 -13.70 -21.42
CA SER A 129 3.98 -12.68 -22.44
C SER A 129 4.50 -13.25 -23.76
N PHE A 130 5.24 -14.35 -23.73
CA PHE A 130 5.90 -14.89 -24.93
C PHE A 130 5.38 -16.25 -25.39
N VAL A 131 4.53 -16.93 -24.60
CA VAL A 131 4.00 -18.25 -24.95
C VAL A 131 2.47 -18.22 -24.93
N PRO A 132 1.80 -18.09 -26.10
CA PRO A 132 0.34 -17.97 -26.18
C PRO A 132 -0.45 -19.12 -25.52
N ALA A 133 0.10 -20.34 -25.56
CA ALA A 133 -0.51 -21.49 -24.89
C ALA A 133 -0.53 -21.33 -23.36
N ILE A 134 0.49 -20.70 -22.77
CA ILE A 134 0.54 -20.42 -21.33
C ILE A 134 -0.44 -19.32 -20.94
N ASP A 135 -0.59 -18.27 -21.76
CA ASP A 135 -1.63 -17.25 -21.55
C ASP A 135 -3.04 -17.88 -21.54
N SER A 136 -3.33 -18.72 -22.53
CA SER A 136 -4.60 -19.45 -22.62
C SER A 136 -4.83 -20.35 -21.39
N LEU A 137 -3.80 -21.10 -20.97
CA LEU A 137 -3.85 -21.94 -19.78
C LEU A 137 -4.10 -21.12 -18.50
N PHE A 138 -3.41 -19.99 -18.33
CA PHE A 138 -3.59 -19.13 -17.16
C PHE A 138 -4.98 -18.52 -17.10
N ARG A 139 -5.54 -18.10 -18.23
CA ARG A 139 -6.91 -17.58 -18.30
C ARG A 139 -7.94 -18.65 -17.91
N LEU A 140 -7.78 -19.87 -18.42
CA LEU A 140 -8.64 -21.02 -18.08
C LEU A 140 -8.51 -21.42 -16.61
N ALA A 141 -7.29 -21.49 -16.09
CA ALA A 141 -7.05 -21.80 -14.68
C ALA A 141 -7.66 -20.72 -13.77
N ALA A 142 -7.59 -19.46 -14.18
CA ALA A 142 -8.12 -18.36 -13.38
C ALA A 142 -9.66 -18.35 -13.40
N ASP A 143 -10.29 -18.74 -14.51
CA ASP A 143 -11.75 -19.02 -14.58
C ASP A 143 -12.17 -20.16 -13.65
N PHE A 144 -11.38 -21.23 -13.58
CA PHE A 144 -11.70 -22.35 -12.72
C PHE A 144 -11.61 -21.98 -11.23
N VAL A 145 -10.61 -21.17 -10.86
CA VAL A 145 -10.32 -20.82 -9.46
C VAL A 145 -11.23 -19.70 -8.95
N LEU A 146 -11.68 -18.78 -9.81
CA LEU A 146 -12.60 -17.69 -9.48
C LEU A 146 -13.74 -17.59 -10.53
N PRO A 147 -14.68 -18.54 -10.55
CA PRO A 147 -15.71 -18.63 -11.60
C PRO A 147 -16.72 -17.48 -11.62
N TYR A 148 -16.72 -16.62 -10.58
CA TYR A 148 -17.66 -15.51 -10.39
C TYR A 148 -16.98 -14.15 -10.35
N SER A 149 -16.23 -13.83 -11.40
CA SER A 149 -15.76 -12.47 -11.61
C SER A 149 -16.52 -11.87 -12.79
N PHE A 150 -17.51 -11.01 -12.51
CA PHE A 150 -18.11 -10.14 -13.54
C PHE A 150 -16.99 -9.51 -14.39
N GLY A 151 -17.22 -9.37 -15.70
CA GLY A 151 -16.24 -9.15 -16.79
C GLY A 151 -15.38 -7.88 -16.75
N SER A 152 -14.86 -7.50 -15.58
CA SER A 152 -13.96 -6.37 -15.35
C SER A 152 -12.97 -6.62 -14.19
N VAL A 153 -13.05 -7.75 -13.48
CA VAL A 153 -12.15 -8.02 -12.34
C VAL A 153 -10.91 -8.81 -12.78
N PRO A 154 -9.69 -8.39 -12.39
CA PRO A 154 -8.45 -9.11 -12.67
C PRO A 154 -8.50 -10.54 -12.10
N ARG A 155 -8.24 -11.55 -12.94
CA ARG A 155 -8.33 -12.95 -12.51
C ARG A 155 -7.04 -13.39 -11.82
N SER A 156 -7.16 -13.86 -10.58
CA SER A 156 -5.99 -14.19 -9.74
C SER A 156 -5.84 -15.69 -9.49
N LEU A 157 -4.66 -16.21 -9.77
CA LEU A 157 -4.15 -17.53 -9.40
C LEU A 157 -3.38 -17.45 -8.07
N LEU A 158 -3.97 -16.79 -7.06
CA LEU A 158 -3.42 -16.55 -5.71
C LEU A 158 -2.14 -15.69 -5.70
N ILE A 159 -1.03 -16.23 -6.21
CA ILE A 159 0.29 -15.59 -6.24
C ILE A 159 0.57 -14.87 -7.57
N TYR A 160 -0.29 -15.06 -8.57
CA TYR A 160 -0.13 -14.46 -9.90
C TYR A 160 -1.48 -13.99 -10.42
N THR A 161 -1.56 -12.78 -10.98
CA THR A 161 -2.78 -12.26 -11.60
C THR A 161 -2.65 -12.35 -13.12
N ALA A 162 -3.48 -13.19 -13.72
CA ALA A 162 -3.55 -13.39 -15.16
C ALA A 162 -4.29 -12.21 -15.81
N ALA A 163 -3.62 -11.53 -16.73
CA ALA A 163 -4.18 -10.42 -17.48
C ALA A 163 -5.44 -10.83 -18.24
N TRP A 164 -6.54 -10.07 -18.11
CA TRP A 164 -7.76 -10.31 -18.89
C TRP A 164 -8.23 -9.08 -19.69
N SER A 165 -7.76 -7.87 -19.38
CA SER A 165 -8.11 -6.63 -20.08
C SER A 165 -6.96 -6.05 -20.90
N ASP A 166 -7.31 -5.27 -21.93
CA ASP A 166 -6.39 -4.44 -22.73
C ASP A 166 -5.63 -3.42 -21.87
N GLU A 167 -6.07 -3.12 -20.64
CA GLU A 167 -5.33 -2.27 -19.70
C GLU A 167 -4.05 -2.94 -19.18
N ILE A 168 -4.01 -4.27 -19.16
CA ILE A 168 -2.86 -5.06 -18.70
C ILE A 168 -2.02 -5.52 -19.89
N TYR A 169 -2.59 -5.68 -21.08
CA TYR A 169 -1.80 -5.93 -22.29
C TYR A 169 -1.27 -4.62 -22.88
N ASN A 170 0.05 -4.45 -22.95
CA ASN A 170 0.63 -3.29 -23.63
C ASN A 170 0.75 -3.61 -25.12
N SER A 171 -0.23 -3.17 -25.91
CA SER A 171 -0.27 -3.38 -27.36
C SER A 171 0.95 -2.79 -28.09
N SER A 172 1.51 -1.66 -27.61
CA SER A 172 2.68 -1.03 -28.23
C SER A 172 3.97 -1.82 -28.01
N LEU A 173 4.08 -2.58 -26.91
CA LEU A 173 5.26 -3.40 -26.61
C LEU A 173 5.06 -4.91 -26.87
N GLY A 174 3.83 -5.33 -27.19
CA GLY A 174 3.49 -6.74 -27.41
C GLY A 174 3.66 -7.61 -26.15
N VAL A 175 3.60 -7.02 -24.95
CA VAL A 175 3.81 -7.72 -23.67
C VAL A 175 2.77 -7.34 -22.64
N PHE A 176 2.45 -8.27 -21.74
CA PHE A 176 1.60 -7.94 -20.59
C PHE A 176 2.36 -7.06 -19.59
N ARG A 177 1.63 -6.34 -18.75
CA ARG A 177 2.13 -5.60 -17.60
C ARG A 177 2.12 -6.51 -16.38
N ASN A 178 3.24 -6.60 -15.67
CA ASN A 178 3.35 -7.50 -14.52
C ASN A 178 2.58 -6.97 -13.30
N SER A 179 1.56 -7.70 -12.85
CA SER A 179 0.77 -7.38 -11.64
C SER A 179 1.18 -8.17 -10.41
N GLY A 180 2.14 -9.10 -10.52
CA GLY A 180 2.49 -10.00 -9.43
C GLY A 180 1.26 -10.72 -8.86
N ALA A 181 1.14 -10.74 -7.53
CA ALA A 181 -0.02 -11.27 -6.80
C ALA A 181 -1.15 -10.25 -6.56
N PHE A 182 -1.04 -9.04 -7.13
CA PHE A 182 -1.92 -7.91 -6.86
C PHE A 182 -2.92 -7.70 -8.00
N HIS A 183 -3.93 -6.85 -7.78
CA HIS A 183 -4.99 -6.63 -8.76
C HIS A 183 -4.54 -5.92 -10.02
N GLU A 184 -3.51 -5.09 -9.94
CA GLU A 184 -2.99 -4.39 -11.10
C GLU A 184 -1.48 -4.12 -10.98
N PRO A 185 -0.81 -3.74 -12.08
CA PRO A 185 0.62 -3.43 -12.05
C PRO A 185 0.96 -2.22 -11.18
N GLY A 186 0.03 -1.26 -11.06
CA GLY A 186 0.17 -0.11 -10.17
C GLY A 186 0.30 -0.52 -8.71
N ALA A 187 -0.58 -1.41 -8.26
CA ALA A 187 -0.57 -1.96 -6.93
C ALA A 187 0.70 -2.73 -6.61
N TYR A 188 1.15 -3.58 -7.53
CA TYR A 188 2.40 -4.29 -7.36
C TYR A 188 3.58 -3.33 -7.20
N GLY A 189 3.62 -2.28 -8.02
CA GLY A 189 4.61 -1.20 -7.91
C GLY A 189 4.64 -0.51 -6.54
N VAL A 190 3.48 -0.28 -5.90
CA VAL A 190 3.42 0.30 -4.54
C VAL A 190 4.10 -0.62 -3.52
N PHE A 191 3.76 -1.91 -3.52
CA PHE A 191 4.32 -2.87 -2.56
C PHE A 191 5.81 -3.16 -2.80
N LEU A 192 6.27 -3.18 -4.06
CA LEU A 192 7.69 -3.27 -4.40
C LEU A 192 8.48 -2.07 -3.88
N ASN A 193 7.98 -0.84 -4.08
CA ASN A 193 8.62 0.37 -3.56
C ASN A 193 8.63 0.40 -2.02
N LEU A 194 7.54 -0.01 -1.38
CA LEU A 194 7.48 -0.16 0.08
C LEU A 194 8.51 -1.19 0.58
N ALA A 195 8.65 -2.32 -0.12
CA ALA A 195 9.64 -3.34 0.20
C ALA A 195 11.08 -2.82 0.04
N ILE A 196 11.37 -1.99 -0.98
CA ILE A 196 12.66 -1.33 -1.14
C ILE A 196 12.97 -0.42 0.06
N ILE A 197 12.02 0.43 0.47
CA ILE A 197 12.18 1.33 1.62
C ILE A 197 12.50 0.51 2.88
N ILE A 198 11.65 -0.46 3.20
CA ILE A 198 11.76 -1.28 4.41
C ILE A 198 13.08 -2.08 4.41
N ASN A 199 13.39 -2.75 3.30
CA ASN A 199 14.61 -3.56 3.22
C ASN A 199 15.86 -2.68 3.33
N THR A 200 15.86 -1.48 2.77
CA THR A 200 16.95 -0.50 2.93
C THR A 200 17.13 -0.07 4.38
N PHE A 201 16.04 0.05 5.16
CA PHE A 201 16.13 0.31 6.60
C PHE A 201 16.71 -0.84 7.42
N PHE A 202 16.61 -2.09 6.95
CA PHE A 202 17.23 -3.24 7.62
C PHE A 202 18.69 -3.46 7.19
N THR A 203 19.01 -3.25 5.91
CA THR A 203 20.33 -3.52 5.32
C THR A 203 21.26 -2.32 5.36
N GLY A 204 20.74 -1.10 5.47
CA GLY A 204 21.52 0.14 5.41
C GLY A 204 21.74 0.68 3.99
N THR A 205 21.57 -0.17 2.97
CA THR A 205 21.89 0.13 1.57
C THR A 205 20.77 -0.26 0.60
N ILE A 206 20.54 0.57 -0.42
CA ILE A 206 19.58 0.27 -1.47
C ILE A 206 20.11 -0.77 -2.46
N PHE A 207 21.43 -0.87 -2.63
CA PHE A 207 22.09 -1.76 -3.58
C PHE A 207 22.32 -3.15 -2.97
N ASN A 208 21.24 -3.91 -2.78
CA ASN A 208 21.31 -5.30 -2.33
C ASN A 208 20.44 -6.20 -3.21
N ARG A 209 20.71 -7.51 -3.20
CA ARG A 209 20.06 -8.50 -4.07
C ARG A 209 18.53 -8.39 -4.10
N LYS A 210 17.87 -8.20 -2.95
CA LYS A 210 16.40 -8.10 -2.89
C LYS A 210 15.89 -6.83 -3.56
N ASN A 211 16.52 -5.70 -3.25
CA ASN A 211 16.15 -4.42 -3.86
C ASN A 211 16.41 -4.40 -5.36
N LEU A 212 17.49 -5.02 -5.85
CA LEU A 212 17.74 -5.16 -7.29
C LEU A 212 16.61 -5.94 -7.97
N VAL A 213 16.16 -7.06 -7.38
CA VAL A 213 14.99 -7.82 -7.87
C VAL A 213 13.73 -6.96 -7.84
N PHE A 214 13.48 -6.20 -6.76
CA PHE A 214 12.32 -5.32 -6.69
C PHE A 214 12.34 -4.23 -7.76
N MET A 215 13.50 -3.59 -7.99
CA MET A 215 13.65 -2.58 -9.03
C MET A 215 13.41 -3.17 -10.42
N PHE A 216 13.94 -4.36 -10.70
CA PHE A 216 13.66 -5.07 -11.94
C PHE A 216 12.15 -5.35 -12.10
N CYS A 217 11.49 -5.86 -11.06
CA CYS A 217 10.05 -6.10 -11.10
C CYS A 217 9.25 -4.82 -11.32
N ILE A 218 9.67 -3.69 -10.72
CA ILE A 218 9.03 -2.39 -10.95
C ILE A 218 9.05 -2.06 -12.45
N LEU A 219 10.17 -2.25 -13.16
CA LEU A 219 10.26 -2.05 -14.62
C LEU A 219 9.20 -2.88 -15.37
N THR A 220 9.01 -4.14 -14.99
CA THR A 220 8.01 -5.03 -15.62
C THR A 220 6.55 -4.61 -15.35
N THR A 221 6.28 -3.74 -14.37
CA THR A 221 4.91 -3.24 -14.12
C THR A 221 4.43 -2.25 -15.18
N LEU A 222 5.36 -1.59 -15.89
CA LEU A 222 5.06 -0.48 -16.79
C LEU A 222 4.11 0.55 -16.15
N SER A 223 4.34 0.85 -14.86
CA SER A 223 3.52 1.76 -14.07
C SER A 223 4.26 3.07 -13.83
N THR A 224 3.77 4.16 -14.42
CA THR A 224 4.29 5.52 -14.23
C THR A 224 4.41 5.90 -12.76
N ALA A 225 3.42 5.51 -11.93
CA ALA A 225 3.46 5.75 -10.49
C ALA A 225 4.54 4.93 -9.78
N GLY A 226 4.74 3.68 -10.20
CA GLY A 226 5.82 2.83 -9.70
C GLY A 226 7.19 3.42 -10.00
N PHE A 227 7.36 3.95 -11.22
CA PHE A 227 8.60 4.60 -11.67
C PHE A 227 8.88 5.91 -10.93
N ILE A 228 7.88 6.79 -10.83
CA ILE A 228 8.00 8.07 -10.12
C ILE A 228 8.35 7.82 -8.64
N THR A 229 7.67 6.86 -8.00
CA THR A 229 7.97 6.51 -6.59
C THR A 229 9.40 5.99 -6.44
N LEU A 230 9.84 5.08 -7.32
CA LEU A 230 11.20 4.54 -7.30
C LEU A 230 12.23 5.66 -7.50
N PHE A 231 11.98 6.58 -8.44
CA PHE A 231 12.83 7.73 -8.68
C PHE A 231 13.00 8.57 -7.42
N VAL A 232 11.91 8.92 -6.73
CA VAL A 232 11.97 9.72 -5.49
C VAL A 232 12.79 8.99 -4.42
N ILE A 233 12.63 7.66 -4.28
CA ILE A 233 13.44 6.86 -3.35
C ILE A 233 14.93 6.96 -3.72
N LEU A 234 15.28 6.75 -5.00
CA LEU A 234 16.65 6.80 -5.49
C LEU A 234 17.27 8.21 -5.35
N PHE A 235 16.51 9.26 -5.67
CA PHE A 235 16.91 10.65 -5.52
C PHE A 235 17.28 10.96 -4.07
N PHE A 236 16.41 10.67 -3.11
CA PHE A 236 16.70 10.92 -1.70
C PHE A 236 17.80 9.99 -1.14
N TYR A 237 17.96 8.78 -1.70
CA TYR A 237 19.09 7.92 -1.37
C TYR A 237 20.42 8.51 -1.86
N LEU A 238 20.45 9.04 -3.08
CA LEU A 238 21.61 9.75 -3.64
C LEU A 238 21.97 10.98 -2.79
N MET A 239 20.97 11.73 -2.35
CA MET A 239 21.16 12.89 -1.47
C MET A 239 21.81 12.50 -0.13
N LYS A 240 21.45 11.33 0.42
CA LYS A 240 22.08 10.73 1.61
C LYS A 240 23.54 10.32 1.39
N MET A 241 23.95 9.97 0.17
CA MET A 241 25.31 9.49 -0.10
C MET A 241 26.36 10.59 0.10
N LYS A 242 27.51 10.21 0.67
CA LYS A 242 28.68 11.07 0.84
C LYS A 242 29.52 11.11 -0.45
N ILE A 243 28.91 11.55 -1.53
CA ILE A 243 29.57 11.73 -2.84
C ILE A 243 29.59 13.23 -3.22
N ASN A 244 30.49 13.61 -4.13
CA ASN A 244 30.63 14.98 -4.61
C ASN A 244 29.29 15.51 -5.16
N TRP A 245 28.95 16.75 -4.82
CA TRP A 245 27.75 17.44 -5.29
C TRP A 245 27.65 17.47 -6.83
N GLY A 246 28.76 17.68 -7.54
CA GLY A 246 28.80 17.65 -9.00
C GLY A 246 28.31 16.31 -9.57
N ILE A 247 28.69 15.19 -8.95
CA ILE A 247 28.23 13.85 -9.35
C ILE A 247 26.72 13.70 -9.11
N LYS A 248 26.20 14.26 -8.01
CA LYS A 248 24.76 14.25 -7.73
C LYS A 248 23.99 15.01 -8.80
N VAL A 249 24.46 16.20 -9.16
CA VAL A 249 23.86 17.04 -10.22
C VAL A 249 23.90 16.30 -11.55
N VAL A 250 25.04 15.76 -11.96
CA VAL A 250 25.17 14.99 -13.21
C VAL A 250 24.21 13.79 -13.21
N ALA A 251 24.13 13.03 -12.12
CA ALA A 251 23.22 11.89 -12.04
C ALA A 251 21.74 12.30 -12.16
N ILE A 252 21.34 13.42 -11.55
CA ILE A 252 19.99 13.97 -11.67
C ILE A 252 19.71 14.42 -13.10
N VAL A 253 20.65 15.15 -13.71
CA VAL A 253 20.54 15.65 -15.09
C VAL A 253 20.41 14.47 -16.06
N VAL A 254 21.32 13.50 -15.99
CA VAL A 254 21.27 12.27 -16.82
C VAL A 254 19.93 11.55 -16.63
N PHE A 255 19.45 11.43 -15.39
CA PHE A 255 18.16 10.80 -15.14
C PHE A 255 17.00 11.57 -15.79
N VAL A 256 16.93 12.89 -15.59
CA VAL A 256 15.87 13.74 -16.16
C VAL A 256 15.87 13.64 -17.69
N PHE A 257 17.04 13.80 -18.34
CA PHE A 257 17.14 13.67 -19.79
C PHE A 257 16.76 12.26 -20.27
N SER A 258 17.23 11.20 -19.59
CA SER A 258 16.83 9.83 -19.94
C SER A 258 15.31 9.62 -19.81
N SER A 259 14.67 10.23 -18.81
CA SER A 259 13.23 10.13 -18.62
C SER A 259 12.43 10.89 -19.69
N LEU A 260 12.95 12.04 -20.16
CA LEU A 260 12.36 12.79 -21.27
C LEU A 260 12.46 12.00 -22.58
N ILE A 261 13.63 11.43 -22.86
CA ILE A 261 13.84 10.56 -24.03
C ILE A 261 12.87 9.36 -23.97
N VAL A 262 12.74 8.70 -22.82
CA VAL A 262 11.81 7.58 -22.66
C VAL A 262 10.35 8.05 -22.85
N TYR A 263 9.98 9.22 -22.32
CA TYR A 263 8.64 9.79 -22.53
C TYR A 263 8.35 10.09 -24.00
N GLU A 264 9.31 10.68 -24.73
CA GLU A 264 9.17 11.03 -26.15
C GLU A 264 9.13 9.80 -27.07
N ASN A 265 9.84 8.72 -26.70
CA ASN A 265 9.95 7.54 -27.55
C ASN A 265 8.98 6.41 -27.20
N GLN A 266 8.22 6.53 -26.11
CA GLN A 266 7.30 5.48 -25.67
C GLN A 266 5.85 5.95 -25.77
N GLU A 267 5.18 5.53 -26.84
CA GLU A 267 3.77 5.84 -27.14
C GLU A 267 2.84 5.58 -25.94
N PHE A 268 3.07 4.50 -25.18
CA PHE A 268 2.25 4.15 -24.02
C PHE A 268 2.31 5.19 -22.89
N LEU A 269 3.44 5.88 -22.71
CA LEU A 269 3.57 6.93 -21.69
C LEU A 269 2.85 8.20 -22.11
N GLN A 270 2.98 8.57 -23.38
CA GLN A 270 2.33 9.75 -23.96
C GLN A 270 0.83 9.61 -23.92
N LYS A 271 0.30 8.51 -24.47
CA LYS A 271 -1.14 8.22 -24.47
C LYS A 271 -1.72 8.28 -23.06
N LYS A 272 -1.01 7.70 -22.08
CA LYS A 272 -1.45 7.68 -20.68
C LYS A 272 -1.50 9.06 -20.01
N ILE A 273 -0.53 9.93 -20.31
CA ILE A 273 -0.53 11.30 -19.78
C ILE A 273 -1.60 12.14 -20.49
N GLN A 274 -1.73 12.00 -21.81
CA GLN A 274 -2.72 12.71 -22.59
C GLN A 274 -4.15 12.34 -22.17
N THR A 275 -4.47 11.05 -22.02
CA THR A 275 -5.77 10.61 -21.50
C THR A 275 -6.06 11.21 -20.13
N GLN A 276 -5.08 11.27 -19.22
CA GLN A 276 -5.28 11.89 -17.91
C GLN A 276 -5.56 13.39 -17.98
N LEU A 277 -4.95 14.11 -18.93
CA LEU A 277 -5.22 15.53 -19.15
C LEU A 277 -6.59 15.77 -19.81
N GLU A 278 -6.96 14.91 -20.75
CA GLU A 278 -8.27 14.95 -21.43
C GLU A 278 -9.42 14.64 -20.47
N ASP A 279 -9.27 13.62 -19.62
CA ASP A 279 -10.22 13.28 -18.55
C ASP A 279 -10.42 14.50 -17.64
N GLN A 280 -9.33 15.09 -17.12
CA GLN A 280 -9.41 16.30 -16.29
C GLN A 280 -10.18 17.44 -16.98
N THR A 281 -9.91 17.67 -18.26
CA THR A 281 -10.53 18.76 -19.03
C THR A 281 -12.02 18.50 -19.27
N TYR A 282 -12.39 17.25 -19.55
CA TYR A 282 -13.77 16.82 -19.72
C TYR A 282 -14.59 17.00 -18.43
N TYR A 283 -14.07 16.54 -17.29
CA TYR A 283 -14.78 16.63 -16.01
C TYR A 283 -14.81 18.05 -15.43
N ALA A 284 -13.76 18.85 -15.65
CA ALA A 284 -13.76 20.27 -15.29
C ALA A 284 -14.87 21.06 -16.01
N LYS A 285 -15.22 20.66 -17.24
CA LYS A 285 -16.27 21.29 -18.04
C LYS A 285 -17.68 20.80 -17.70
N ASN A 286 -17.86 19.53 -17.35
CA ASN A 286 -19.19 18.93 -17.28
C ASN A 286 -19.85 18.90 -15.90
N LYS A 287 -19.14 19.19 -14.79
CA LYS A 287 -19.64 19.36 -13.40
C LYS A 287 -20.70 18.37 -12.84
N LEU A 288 -21.14 17.32 -13.55
CA LEU A 288 -22.34 16.54 -13.21
C LEU A 288 -22.42 15.14 -13.88
N GLY A 289 -21.35 14.61 -14.47
CA GLY A 289 -21.39 13.31 -15.15
C GLY A 289 -20.93 12.14 -14.26
N ARG A 290 -21.73 11.08 -14.17
CA ARG A 290 -21.39 9.78 -13.56
C ARG A 290 -19.97 9.34 -13.98
N TYR A 291 -19.14 9.01 -12.99
CA TYR A 291 -17.75 8.61 -13.17
C TYR A 291 -17.62 7.25 -13.86
N ASP A 292 -16.80 7.21 -14.90
CA ASP A 292 -16.18 5.99 -15.42
C ASP A 292 -14.99 5.61 -14.49
N PRO A 293 -14.91 4.38 -13.96
CA PRO A 293 -13.73 3.80 -13.28
C PRO A 293 -12.36 4.26 -13.78
N HIS A 294 -12.24 4.59 -15.07
CA HIS A 294 -11.02 5.00 -15.75
C HIS A 294 -10.61 6.48 -15.57
N SER A 295 -11.41 7.33 -14.93
CA SER A 295 -11.30 8.81 -14.99
C SER A 295 -10.11 9.49 -14.27
N GLY A 296 -9.03 8.75 -13.98
CA GLY A 296 -7.71 9.34 -13.69
C GLY A 296 -7.46 9.78 -12.25
N ARG A 297 -6.22 9.61 -11.79
CA ARG A 297 -5.80 9.81 -10.38
C ARG A 297 -5.84 11.26 -9.91
N PHE A 298 -5.65 12.20 -10.83
CA PHE A 298 -5.75 13.62 -10.50
C PHE A 298 -7.19 14.07 -10.29
N TYR A 299 -8.14 13.55 -11.08
CA TYR A 299 -9.55 13.83 -10.87
C TYR A 299 -9.95 13.47 -9.44
N ALA A 300 -9.63 12.25 -9.00
CA ALA A 300 -9.94 11.83 -7.64
C ALA A 300 -9.18 12.60 -6.54
N PHE A 301 -7.98 13.14 -6.83
CA PHE A 301 -7.33 14.10 -5.93
C PHE A 301 -8.14 15.40 -5.80
N PHE A 302 -8.56 15.98 -6.93
CA PHE A 302 -9.35 17.21 -6.94
C PHE A 302 -10.73 17.01 -6.33
N THR A 303 -11.41 15.89 -6.61
CA THR A 303 -12.66 15.52 -5.96
C THR A 303 -12.47 15.41 -4.44
N SER A 304 -11.40 14.75 -3.98
CA SER A 304 -11.05 14.72 -2.56
C SER A 304 -10.80 16.13 -1.99
N TYR A 305 -10.22 17.02 -2.79
CA TYR A 305 -9.97 18.40 -2.38
C TYR A 305 -11.27 19.21 -2.23
N GLU A 306 -12.20 19.10 -3.18
CA GLU A 306 -13.52 19.73 -3.09
C GLU A 306 -14.29 19.22 -1.86
N LEU A 307 -14.35 17.91 -1.65
CA LEU A 307 -15.01 17.29 -0.50
C LEU A 307 -14.39 17.72 0.84
N PHE A 308 -13.07 17.94 0.88
CA PHE A 308 -12.42 18.46 2.07
C PHE A 308 -12.79 19.92 2.34
N LYS A 309 -12.98 20.75 1.31
CA LYS A 309 -13.43 22.14 1.50
C LYS A 309 -14.84 22.19 2.08
N GLU A 310 -15.71 21.28 1.67
CA GLU A 310 -17.07 21.17 2.20
C GLU A 310 -17.10 20.61 3.63
N HIS A 311 -16.25 19.62 3.93
CA HIS A 311 -16.25 18.90 5.21
C HIS A 311 -14.88 18.91 5.91
N PRO A 312 -14.29 20.09 6.24
CA PRO A 312 -12.87 20.19 6.61
C PRO A 312 -12.51 19.61 7.97
N PHE A 313 -13.42 19.67 8.95
CA PHE A 313 -13.08 19.35 10.34
C PHE A 313 -13.17 17.86 10.67
N PHE A 314 -14.29 17.24 10.33
CA PHE A 314 -14.59 15.84 10.64
C PHE A 314 -14.65 14.95 9.41
N GLY A 315 -14.56 15.51 8.20
CA GLY A 315 -14.64 14.77 6.95
C GLY A 315 -16.04 14.23 6.68
N ARG A 316 -16.27 13.84 5.43
CA ARG A 316 -17.56 13.33 4.92
C ARG A 316 -17.93 11.91 5.41
N GLY A 317 -17.01 11.24 6.09
CA GLY A 317 -17.15 9.85 6.52
C GLY A 317 -16.81 8.80 5.46
N ILE A 318 -16.59 7.57 5.94
CA ILE A 318 -16.17 6.41 5.13
C ILE A 318 -17.26 5.37 4.91
N MET A 319 -18.36 5.47 5.65
CA MET A 319 -19.48 4.55 5.49
C MET A 319 -20.37 5.07 4.39
N TYR A 320 -20.91 4.18 3.56
CA TYR A 320 -21.85 4.57 2.52
C TYR A 320 -22.97 5.49 3.07
N ALA A 321 -23.56 5.10 4.21
CA ALA A 321 -24.62 5.84 4.88
C ALA A 321 -24.25 7.28 5.29
N THR A 322 -22.97 7.58 5.53
CA THR A 322 -22.51 8.95 5.84
C THR A 322 -21.97 9.64 4.59
N SER A 323 -21.18 8.92 3.79
CA SER A 323 -20.46 9.48 2.65
C SER A 323 -21.40 9.90 1.53
N GLU A 324 -22.44 9.10 1.24
CA GLU A 324 -23.45 9.40 0.23
C GLU A 324 -24.26 10.65 0.63
N LYS A 325 -24.71 10.72 1.88
CA LYS A 325 -25.47 11.86 2.40
C LYS A 325 -24.64 13.14 2.44
N ALA A 326 -23.34 13.02 2.71
CA ALA A 326 -22.41 14.15 2.70
C ALA A 326 -22.06 14.64 1.29
N SER A 327 -22.09 13.76 0.27
CA SER A 327 -21.73 14.10 -1.12
C SER A 327 -22.91 14.25 -2.08
N GLY A 328 -24.15 13.95 -1.65
CA GLY A 328 -25.34 13.97 -2.50
C GLY A 328 -25.34 12.90 -3.62
N GLU A 329 -26.29 13.02 -4.57
CA GLU A 329 -26.41 12.18 -5.78
C GLU A 329 -25.19 12.25 -6.71
N MET A 330 -24.27 13.19 -6.47
CA MET A 330 -23.08 13.33 -7.31
C MET A 330 -22.22 12.05 -7.33
N HIS A 331 -22.31 11.17 -6.32
CA HIS A 331 -21.31 10.13 -6.08
C HIS A 331 -21.89 8.80 -5.54
N GLU A 332 -22.78 8.15 -6.30
CA GLU A 332 -23.17 6.73 -6.13
C GLU A 332 -21.97 5.79 -6.36
N GLY A 333 -21.16 5.52 -5.33
CA GLY A 333 -20.04 4.59 -5.44
C GLY A 333 -18.81 4.84 -4.57
N GLY A 334 -19.01 5.17 -3.28
CA GLY A 334 -18.17 4.74 -2.13
C GLY A 334 -16.64 4.77 -2.14
N SER A 335 -15.90 5.24 -3.15
CA SER A 335 -14.43 5.05 -3.25
C SER A 335 -13.70 6.18 -3.99
N TYR A 336 -14.20 7.40 -3.89
CA TYR A 336 -13.72 8.56 -4.66
C TYR A 336 -12.50 9.29 -4.11
N THR A 337 -11.67 8.62 -3.28
CA THR A 337 -10.66 9.30 -2.48
C THR A 337 -9.33 8.56 -2.42
N TYR A 338 -8.27 9.13 -3.01
CA TYR A 338 -6.91 8.56 -3.01
C TYR A 338 -5.93 9.36 -2.14
N GLY A 339 -4.91 8.65 -1.65
CA GLY A 339 -3.78 9.21 -0.91
C GLY A 339 -4.14 10.10 0.27
N PHE A 340 -3.28 11.07 0.55
CA PHE A 340 -3.41 11.92 1.73
C PHE A 340 -4.65 12.82 1.68
N MET A 341 -5.02 13.31 0.49
CA MET A 341 -6.21 14.14 0.33
C MET A 341 -7.49 13.32 0.59
N GLY A 342 -7.47 12.05 0.23
CA GLY A 342 -8.54 11.13 0.56
C GLY A 342 -8.69 10.89 2.06
N ILE A 343 -7.58 10.80 2.80
CA ILE A 343 -7.62 10.74 4.26
C ILE A 343 -8.21 12.03 4.85
N LEU A 344 -7.80 13.20 4.34
CA LEU A 344 -8.30 14.49 4.81
C LEU A 344 -9.80 14.67 4.55
N SER A 345 -10.28 14.33 3.35
CA SER A 345 -11.71 14.44 3.01
C SER A 345 -12.59 13.45 3.75
N ASN A 346 -12.11 12.22 3.99
CA ASN A 346 -12.89 11.19 4.67
C ASN A 346 -12.95 11.37 6.19
N TYR A 347 -11.87 11.87 6.81
CA TYR A 347 -11.72 11.90 8.27
C TYR A 347 -11.53 13.30 8.85
N GLY A 348 -11.41 14.33 8.00
CA GLY A 348 -11.16 15.70 8.39
C GLY A 348 -9.70 16.00 8.73
N ILE A 349 -9.41 17.29 8.93
CA ILE A 349 -8.06 17.80 9.14
C ILE A 349 -7.42 17.26 10.41
N PHE A 350 -8.18 17.11 11.50
CA PHE A 350 -7.64 16.67 12.79
C PHE A 350 -7.14 15.23 12.72
N PHE A 351 -8.00 14.33 12.24
CA PHE A 351 -7.61 12.93 12.10
C PHE A 351 -6.60 12.74 10.97
N GLY A 352 -6.72 13.48 9.87
CA GLY A 352 -5.80 13.34 8.74
C GLY A 352 -4.37 13.78 9.08
N LEU A 353 -4.19 14.90 9.79
CA LEU A 353 -2.87 15.31 10.28
C LEU A 353 -2.33 14.33 11.32
N PHE A 354 -3.18 13.86 12.23
CA PHE A 354 -2.82 12.82 13.20
C PHE A 354 -2.34 11.54 12.50
N TYR A 355 -3.04 11.11 11.45
CA TYR A 355 -2.68 9.97 10.62
C TYR A 355 -1.30 10.16 9.97
N MET A 356 -1.10 11.28 9.27
CA MET A 356 0.16 11.57 8.56
C MET A 356 1.35 11.68 9.50
N PHE A 357 1.16 12.33 10.65
CA PHE A 357 2.17 12.44 11.68
C PHE A 357 2.63 11.07 12.20
N ASN A 358 1.69 10.18 12.51
CA ASN A 358 2.04 8.85 13.00
C ASN A 358 2.62 7.95 11.91
N LEU A 359 2.17 8.09 10.66
CA LEU A 359 2.80 7.41 9.53
C LEU A 359 4.28 7.82 9.38
N TYR A 360 4.57 9.12 9.43
CA TYR A 360 5.95 9.63 9.43
C TYR A 360 6.76 9.09 10.63
N ARG A 361 6.19 9.07 11.84
CA ARG A 361 6.85 8.50 13.01
C ARG A 361 7.17 7.01 12.84
N GLY A 362 6.27 6.24 12.24
CA GLY A 362 6.51 4.83 11.91
C GLY A 362 7.71 4.66 10.98
N ILE A 363 7.77 5.44 9.89
CA ILE A 363 8.92 5.42 8.96
C ILE A 363 10.21 5.84 9.67
N LYS A 364 10.17 6.91 10.46
CA LYS A 364 11.32 7.38 11.24
C LYS A 364 11.84 6.31 12.22
N LEU A 365 10.92 5.61 12.89
CA LEU A 365 11.26 4.51 13.79
C LEU A 365 11.95 3.36 13.04
N LEU A 366 11.42 2.92 11.89
CA LEU A 366 12.11 1.91 11.08
C LEU A 366 13.48 2.39 10.58
N GLY A 367 13.58 3.65 10.15
CA GLY A 367 14.85 4.26 9.74
C GLY A 367 15.91 4.28 10.85
N SER A 368 15.51 4.24 12.12
CA SER A 368 16.45 4.21 13.25
C SER A 368 17.21 2.88 13.39
N ILE A 369 16.70 1.77 12.81
CA ILE A 369 17.31 0.42 12.89
C ILE A 369 18.77 0.43 12.40
N THR A 370 19.05 1.15 11.32
CA THR A 370 20.41 1.36 10.79
C THR A 370 20.85 2.82 10.84
N LYS A 371 20.25 3.63 11.72
CA LYS A 371 20.56 5.07 11.89
C LYS A 371 20.55 5.85 10.56
N GLN A 372 19.49 5.67 9.77
CA GLN A 372 19.34 6.34 8.47
C GLN A 372 19.31 7.86 8.63
N GLN A 373 19.86 8.57 7.65
CA GLN A 373 19.87 10.04 7.65
C GLN A 373 18.45 10.59 7.50
N LYS A 374 18.19 11.74 8.16
CA LYS A 374 16.86 12.40 8.16
C LYS A 374 16.35 12.69 6.74
N VAL A 375 17.24 13.14 5.83
CA VAL A 375 16.90 13.44 4.44
C VAL A 375 16.31 12.22 3.73
N PHE A 376 16.90 11.04 3.90
CA PHE A 376 16.37 9.81 3.30
C PHE A 376 15.04 9.37 3.93
N ILE A 377 14.87 9.55 5.25
CA ILE A 377 13.61 9.25 5.95
C ILE A 377 12.46 10.13 5.42
N ILE A 378 12.71 11.44 5.25
CA ILE A 378 11.74 12.38 4.66
C ILE A 378 11.43 11.96 3.22
N GLY A 379 12.45 11.62 2.43
CA GLY A 379 12.27 11.11 1.08
C GLY A 379 11.40 9.86 1.00
N CYS A 380 11.60 8.89 1.91
CA CYS A 380 10.77 7.70 2.01
C CYS A 380 9.31 8.02 2.36
N PHE A 381 9.08 9.02 3.24
CA PHE A 381 7.74 9.48 3.57
C PHE A 381 7.04 10.15 2.37
N ILE A 382 7.76 11.00 1.62
CA ILE A 382 7.25 11.61 0.39
C ILE A 382 6.94 10.52 -0.65
N ALA A 383 7.88 9.61 -0.90
CA ALA A 383 7.70 8.51 -1.84
C ALA A 383 6.49 7.64 -1.49
N LEU A 384 6.31 7.29 -0.21
CA LEU A 384 5.15 6.52 0.24
C LEU A 384 3.85 7.28 -0.04
N ASN A 385 3.78 8.58 0.29
CA ASN A 385 2.58 9.37 0.00
C ASN A 385 2.29 9.50 -1.51
N LEU A 386 3.32 9.63 -2.35
CA LEU A 386 3.17 9.62 -3.81
C LEU A 386 2.65 8.27 -4.32
N ALA A 387 3.19 7.15 -3.81
CA ALA A 387 2.71 5.82 -4.14
C ALA A 387 1.23 5.65 -3.73
N LEU A 388 0.87 6.14 -2.56
CA LEU A 388 -0.48 6.05 -2.01
C LEU A 388 -1.47 7.06 -2.61
N LEU A 389 -1.01 8.16 -3.21
CA LEU A 389 -1.85 9.02 -4.07
C LEU A 389 -2.35 8.30 -5.30
N THR A 390 -1.70 7.22 -5.70
CA THR A 390 -2.03 6.51 -6.92
C THR A 390 -2.96 5.32 -6.72
N GLN A 391 -3.31 4.98 -5.47
CA GLN A 391 -4.04 3.75 -5.11
C GLN A 391 -4.82 3.89 -3.78
N VAL A 392 -5.91 3.14 -3.58
CA VAL A 392 -6.63 3.07 -2.28
C VAL A 392 -5.88 2.18 -1.27
N PHE A 393 -4.55 2.33 -1.15
CA PHE A 393 -3.74 1.51 -0.25
C PHE A 393 -3.42 2.16 1.09
N ILE A 394 -3.75 3.44 1.25
CA ILE A 394 -3.50 4.18 2.48
C ILE A 394 -4.29 3.60 3.66
N THR A 395 -5.41 2.93 3.38
CA THR A 395 -6.24 2.24 4.36
C THR A 395 -5.95 0.75 4.50
N THR A 396 -4.86 0.23 3.90
CA THR A 396 -4.53 -1.20 4.02
C THR A 396 -3.96 -1.56 5.38
N LEU A 397 -4.15 -2.82 5.77
CA LEU A 397 -3.60 -3.38 7.01
C LEU A 397 -2.09 -3.17 7.13
N VAL A 398 -1.33 -3.35 6.05
CA VAL A 398 0.14 -3.15 6.05
C VAL A 398 0.51 -1.70 6.37
N VAL A 399 -0.19 -0.72 5.78
CA VAL A 399 0.05 0.70 6.07
C VAL A 399 -0.43 1.05 7.48
N PHE A 400 -1.54 0.48 7.95
CA PHE A 400 -1.99 0.68 9.33
C PHE A 400 -1.05 0.08 10.37
N ILE A 401 -0.33 -1.02 10.07
CA ILE A 401 0.73 -1.54 10.96
C ILE A 401 1.87 -0.52 11.06
N LEU A 402 2.24 0.15 9.96
CA LEU A 402 3.23 1.23 9.96
C LEU A 402 2.75 2.47 10.74
N PHE A 403 1.49 2.88 10.56
CA PHE A 403 0.86 3.92 11.37
C PHE A 403 0.87 3.55 12.87
N THR A 404 0.54 2.30 13.19
CA THR A 404 0.46 1.77 14.56
C THR A 404 1.83 1.77 15.26
N LEU A 405 2.89 1.53 14.48
CA LEU A 405 4.27 1.67 14.94
C LEU A 405 4.53 3.11 15.44
N GLY A 406 4.02 4.11 14.71
CA GLY A 406 4.16 5.53 15.09
C GLY A 406 3.25 5.97 16.24
N SER A 407 2.00 5.52 16.27
CA SER A 407 1.04 5.88 17.32
C SER A 407 1.42 5.28 18.68
N ASN A 408 1.95 4.05 18.71
CA ASN A 408 2.43 3.38 19.92
C ASN A 408 3.93 3.58 20.17
N TYR A 409 4.43 4.81 20.01
CA TYR A 409 5.86 5.11 19.93
C TYR A 409 6.72 4.56 21.07
N LYS A 410 6.27 4.64 22.33
CA LYS A 410 7.03 4.12 23.49
C LYS A 410 7.21 2.60 23.38
N PHE A 411 6.13 1.89 23.13
CA PHE A 411 6.12 0.44 22.90
C PHE A 411 6.99 0.07 21.68
N SER A 412 6.85 0.78 20.57
CA SER A 412 7.61 0.55 19.35
C SER A 412 9.11 0.80 19.51
N THR A 413 9.49 1.82 20.28
CA THR A 413 10.91 2.10 20.59
C THR A 413 11.51 0.97 21.40
N HIS A 414 10.76 0.41 22.37
CA HIS A 414 11.20 -0.76 23.11
C HIS A 414 11.40 -1.99 22.21
N LEU A 415 10.48 -2.22 21.24
CA LEU A 415 10.63 -3.30 20.26
C LEU A 415 11.88 -3.13 19.38
N ILE A 416 12.19 -1.90 18.94
CA ILE A 416 13.40 -1.62 18.14
C ILE A 416 14.67 -1.85 18.95
N ASN A 417 14.71 -1.38 20.19
CA ASN A 417 15.86 -1.59 21.06
C ASN A 417 16.12 -3.08 21.29
N TYR A 418 15.07 -3.84 21.64
CA TYR A 418 15.15 -5.30 21.78
C TYR A 418 15.66 -5.98 20.50
N PHE A 419 15.14 -5.58 19.34
CA PHE A 419 15.57 -6.10 18.05
C PHE A 419 17.05 -5.81 17.75
N ASN A 420 17.52 -4.60 18.04
CA ASN A 420 18.92 -4.22 17.83
C ASN A 420 19.86 -4.97 18.76
N HIS A 421 19.50 -5.18 20.03
CA HIS A 421 20.28 -6.02 20.95
C HIS A 421 20.38 -7.46 20.45
N ALA A 422 19.26 -8.06 20.04
CA ALA A 422 19.24 -9.41 19.49
C ALA A 422 20.05 -9.56 18.18
N ARG A 423 20.15 -8.48 17.38
CA ARG A 423 20.99 -8.45 16.17
C ARG A 423 22.48 -8.41 16.52
N LEU A 424 22.88 -7.60 17.49
CA LEU A 424 24.28 -7.49 17.91
C LEU A 424 24.78 -8.82 18.52
N ALA A 425 23.95 -9.49 19.32
CA ALA A 425 24.29 -10.78 19.94
C ALA A 425 24.44 -11.95 18.95
N LYS A 426 24.08 -11.78 17.67
CA LYS A 426 24.32 -12.78 16.60
C LYS A 426 25.59 -12.53 15.79
N HIS A 427 26.22 -11.36 15.97
CA HIS A 427 27.37 -10.90 15.20
C HIS A 427 28.62 -10.64 16.05
N GLY A 428 28.51 -10.69 17.37
CA GLY A 428 29.63 -10.87 18.30
C GLY A 428 29.63 -12.29 18.79
#